data_AF-A0A1E4ZW65-F1
#
_entry.id   AF-A0A1E4ZW65-F1
#
_cell.length_a   1.000
_cell.length_b   1.000
_cell.length_c   1.000
_cell.angle_alpha   90.00
_cell.angle_beta   90.00
_cell.angle_gamma   90.00
#
_symmetry.space_group_name_H-M   'P 1'
#
loop_
_entity.id
_entity.type
_entity.pdbx_description
1 polymer ?
#
loop_
_entity_poly.entity_id
_entity_poly.type
_entity_poly.pdbx_seq_one_letter_code
_entity_poly.pdbx_strand_id
1 'polypeptide(L)'
;MKHRKLALVILAGVAVVAMLAGCATPKVGSDFTAAGNAIRAAEVAGARTYAPEEYAAAQQIHRKAEKLLLDGRLERAQKLLQIAAAQADLATAISEAEHAEESLRHLQTASSQ
;
A
#
# COMPACT_ATOMS: atom_id res chain seq x y z
N MET A 1 53.32 24.97 1.06
CA MET A 1 52.76 23.84 0.28
C MET A 1 51.90 22.84 1.07
N LYS A 2 52.01 22.75 2.41
CA LYS A 2 51.22 21.79 3.24
C LYS A 2 49.73 22.15 3.36
N HIS A 3 49.38 23.44 3.44
CA HIS A 3 47.99 23.91 3.56
C HIS A 3 47.14 23.62 2.31
N ARG A 4 47.75 23.55 1.12
CA ARG A 4 47.06 23.27 -0.16
C ARG A 4 46.63 21.81 -0.29
N LYS A 5 47.34 20.88 0.37
CA LYS A 5 46.99 19.45 0.42
C LYS A 5 45.90 19.17 1.48
N LEU A 6 45.93 19.88 2.61
CA LEU A 6 44.90 19.81 3.66
C LEU A 6 43.53 20.32 3.18
N ALA A 7 43.50 21.43 2.43
CA ALA A 7 42.26 21.96 1.87
C ALA A 7 41.60 20.99 0.85
N LEU A 8 42.41 20.26 0.09
CA LEU A 8 41.94 19.33 -0.95
C LEU A 8 41.35 18.03 -0.36
N VAL A 9 41.88 17.56 0.78
CA VAL A 9 41.36 16.39 1.51
C VAL A 9 40.04 16.71 2.21
N ILE A 10 39.90 17.92 2.77
CA ILE A 10 38.66 18.36 3.42
C ILE A 10 37.53 18.54 2.38
N LEU A 11 37.83 19.10 1.20
CA LEU A 11 36.85 19.26 0.13
C LEU A 11 36.38 17.92 -0.45
N ALA A 12 37.28 16.92 -0.55
CA ALA A 12 36.93 15.57 -0.99
C ALA A 12 36.08 14.80 0.05
N GLY A 13 36.28 15.04 1.35
CA GLY A 13 35.50 14.41 2.42
C GLY A 13 34.04 14.89 2.47
N VAL A 14 33.80 16.19 2.21
CA VAL A 14 32.44 16.78 2.25
C VAL A 14 31.56 16.28 1.09
N ALA A 15 32.14 15.98 -0.07
CA ALA A 15 31.40 15.47 -1.23
C ALA A 15 30.82 14.05 -1.00
N VAL A 16 31.47 13.21 -0.19
CA VAL A 16 31.03 11.84 0.07
C VAL A 16 29.84 11.79 1.04
N VAL A 17 29.76 12.71 2.00
CA VAL A 17 28.64 12.76 2.97
C VAL A 17 27.35 13.29 2.33
N ALA A 18 27.45 14.16 1.32
CA ALA A 18 26.29 14.71 0.62
C ALA A 18 25.53 13.67 -0.24
N MET A 19 26.18 12.57 -0.67
CA MET A 19 25.52 11.53 -1.46
C MET A 19 24.64 10.56 -0.65
N LEU A 20 24.74 10.55 0.69
CA LEU A 20 23.99 9.63 1.54
C LEU A 20 22.67 10.21 2.09
N ALA A 21 22.41 11.50 1.89
CA ALA A 21 21.21 12.18 2.41
C ALA A 21 19.97 12.10 1.49
N GLY A 22 20.07 11.47 0.32
CA GLY A 22 19.03 11.48 -0.73
C GLY A 22 18.09 10.27 -0.81
N CYS A 23 18.28 9.21 -0.01
CA CYS A 23 17.62 7.91 -0.25
C CYS A 23 16.62 7.47 0.83
N ALA A 24 15.89 8.39 1.44
CA ALA A 24 14.92 8.03 2.49
C ALA A 24 13.47 8.33 2.07
N THR A 25 12.90 7.53 1.16
CA THR A 25 11.46 7.18 1.26
C THR A 25 11.14 5.70 1.03
N PRO A 26 11.88 4.75 1.61
CA PRO A 26 11.56 3.32 1.50
C PRO A 26 10.18 2.96 2.05
N LYS A 27 9.70 3.67 3.10
CA LYS A 27 8.42 3.37 3.77
C LYS A 27 7.20 3.55 2.86
N VAL A 28 7.20 4.59 2.03
CA VAL A 28 6.03 4.88 1.19
C VAL A 28 5.93 3.89 0.03
N GLY A 29 7.08 3.43 -0.50
CA GLY A 29 7.10 2.36 -1.50
C GLY A 29 6.60 1.01 -0.96
N SER A 30 6.97 0.66 0.29
CA SER A 30 6.45 -0.54 0.94
C SER A 30 4.94 -0.44 1.19
N ASP A 31 4.45 0.72 1.65
CA ASP A 31 3.02 0.95 1.89
C ASP A 31 2.22 0.88 0.57
N PHE A 32 2.79 1.34 -0.55
CA PHE A 32 2.15 1.26 -1.88
C PHE A 32 1.96 -0.19 -2.32
N THR A 33 3.02 -0.97 -2.19
CA THR A 33 2.99 -2.40 -2.52
C THR A 33 2.02 -3.16 -1.60
N ALA A 34 2.02 -2.85 -0.31
CA ALA A 34 1.13 -3.48 0.66
C ALA A 34 -0.35 -3.22 0.34
N ALA A 35 -0.72 -1.96 0.07
CA ALA A 35 -2.10 -1.61 -0.30
C ALA A 35 -2.53 -2.28 -1.61
N GLY A 36 -1.66 -2.33 -2.62
CA GLY A 36 -1.93 -3.05 -3.88
C GLY A 36 -2.13 -4.56 -3.68
N ASN A 37 -1.36 -5.18 -2.78
CA ASN A 37 -1.52 -6.59 -2.43
C ASN A 37 -2.85 -6.86 -1.69
N ALA A 38 -3.24 -5.99 -0.76
CA ALA A 38 -4.53 -6.09 -0.07
C ALA A 38 -5.71 -5.98 -1.04
N ILE A 39 -5.66 -5.04 -2.00
CA ILE A 39 -6.68 -4.93 -3.05
C ILE A 39 -6.77 -6.22 -3.89
N ARG A 40 -5.63 -6.83 -4.22
CA ARG A 40 -5.62 -8.10 -4.94
C ARG A 40 -6.21 -9.24 -4.11
N ALA A 41 -5.94 -9.27 -2.80
CA ALA A 41 -6.53 -10.25 -1.89
C ALA A 41 -8.05 -10.11 -1.84
N ALA A 42 -8.57 -8.88 -1.73
CA ALA A 42 -10.00 -8.61 -1.80
C ALA A 42 -10.62 -9.08 -3.12
N GLU A 43 -9.95 -8.85 -4.25
CA GLU A 43 -10.41 -9.34 -5.55
C GLU A 43 -10.49 -10.87 -5.59
N VAL A 44 -9.46 -11.56 -5.10
CA VAL A 44 -9.42 -13.03 -5.02
C VAL A 44 -10.51 -13.57 -4.09
N ALA A 45 -10.82 -12.86 -3.01
CA ALA A 45 -11.92 -13.20 -2.09
C ALA A 45 -13.30 -12.95 -2.70
N GLY A 46 -13.40 -12.37 -3.90
CA GLY A 46 -14.68 -12.13 -4.57
C GLY A 46 -15.33 -10.78 -4.23
N ALA A 47 -14.56 -9.80 -3.73
CA ALA A 47 -15.09 -8.51 -3.32
C ALA A 47 -15.81 -7.72 -4.43
N ARG A 48 -15.56 -8.02 -5.70
CA ARG A 48 -16.36 -7.46 -6.81
C ARG A 48 -17.85 -7.82 -6.72
N THR A 49 -18.16 -8.98 -6.14
CA THR A 49 -19.50 -9.51 -6.00
C THR A 49 -20.06 -9.21 -4.61
N TYR A 50 -19.28 -9.53 -3.56
CA TYR A 50 -19.77 -9.53 -2.19
C TYR A 50 -19.52 -8.21 -1.43
N ALA A 51 -18.54 -7.39 -1.85
CA ALA A 51 -18.19 -6.13 -1.20
C ALA A 51 -17.80 -5.02 -2.21
N PRO A 52 -18.67 -4.72 -3.20
CA PRO A 52 -18.30 -3.90 -4.35
C PRO A 52 -17.97 -2.45 -3.96
N GLU A 53 -18.64 -1.91 -2.94
CA GLU A 53 -18.46 -0.54 -2.48
C GLU A 53 -17.09 -0.37 -1.82
N GLU A 54 -16.74 -1.26 -0.89
CA GLU A 54 -15.46 -1.26 -0.19
C GLU A 54 -14.31 -1.52 -1.16
N TYR A 55 -14.48 -2.47 -2.08
CA TYR A 55 -13.48 -2.76 -3.11
C TYR A 55 -13.25 -1.54 -4.02
N ALA A 56 -14.32 -0.88 -4.47
CA ALA A 56 -14.21 0.33 -5.28
C ALA A 56 -13.54 1.48 -4.50
N ALA A 57 -13.88 1.65 -3.23
CA ALA A 57 -13.29 2.66 -2.36
C ALA A 57 -11.78 2.43 -2.19
N ALA A 58 -11.35 1.20 -1.90
CA ALA A 58 -9.94 0.84 -1.76
C ALA A 58 -9.14 1.20 -3.02
N GLN A 59 -9.64 0.84 -4.20
CA GLN A 59 -9.02 1.18 -5.47
C GLN A 59 -8.95 2.69 -5.73
N GLN A 60 -10.04 3.41 -5.45
CA GLN A 60 -10.08 4.86 -5.65
C GLN A 60 -9.06 5.56 -4.75
N ILE A 61 -8.94 5.14 -3.49
CA ILE A 61 -7.99 5.70 -2.53
C ILE A 61 -6.55 5.38 -2.95
N HIS A 62 -6.28 4.14 -3.40
CA HIS A 62 -4.98 3.75 -3.93
C HIS A 62 -4.55 4.63 -5.14
N ARG A 63 -5.46 4.85 -6.10
CA ARG A 63 -5.21 5.74 -7.25
C ARG A 63 -4.98 7.20 -6.81
N LYS A 64 -5.69 7.68 -5.79
CA LYS A 64 -5.45 9.02 -5.22
C LYS A 64 -4.08 9.10 -4.56
N ALA A 65 -3.67 8.05 -3.85
CA ALA A 65 -2.35 7.97 -3.23
C ALA A 65 -1.23 7.98 -4.27
N GLU A 66 -1.39 7.21 -5.36
CA GLU A 66 -0.46 7.19 -6.49
C GLU A 66 -0.22 8.60 -7.07
N LYS A 67 -1.30 9.36 -7.30
CA LYS A 67 -1.19 10.76 -7.75
C LYS A 67 -0.39 11.61 -6.76
N LEU A 68 -0.63 11.44 -5.45
CA LEU A 68 0.14 12.15 -4.42
C LEU A 68 1.62 11.75 -4.39
N LEU A 69 1.96 10.51 -4.75
CA LEU A 69 3.37 10.09 -4.90
C LEU A 69 4.04 10.82 -6.06
N LEU A 70 3.34 10.88 -7.20
CA LEU A 70 3.82 11.59 -8.39
C LEU A 70 3.98 13.10 -8.11
N ASP A 71 3.11 13.67 -7.29
CA ASP A 71 3.19 15.07 -6.84
C ASP A 71 4.24 15.31 -5.74
N GLY A 72 4.99 14.29 -5.30
CA GLY A 72 5.98 14.39 -4.23
C GLY A 72 5.38 14.57 -2.83
N ARG A 73 4.07 14.35 -2.65
CA ARG A 73 3.33 14.53 -1.39
C ARG A 73 3.32 13.24 -0.56
N LEU A 74 4.52 12.83 -0.15
CA LEU A 74 4.81 11.49 0.39
C LEU A 74 4.03 11.16 1.68
N GLU A 75 3.93 12.09 2.64
CA GLU A 75 3.18 11.86 3.88
C GLU A 75 1.69 11.65 3.66
N ARG A 76 1.09 12.44 2.75
CA ARG A 76 -0.34 12.34 2.45
C ARG A 76 -0.62 11.08 1.63
N ALA A 77 0.29 10.71 0.72
CA ALA A 77 0.22 9.46 -0.01
C ALA A 77 0.26 8.26 0.96
N GLN A 78 1.21 8.24 1.90
CA GLN A 78 1.31 7.20 2.92
C GLN A 78 0.02 7.02 3.71
N LYS A 79 -0.60 8.11 4.18
CA LYS A 79 -1.89 8.03 4.90
C LYS A 79 -2.98 7.41 4.03
N LEU A 80 -3.07 7.81 2.76
CA LEU A 80 -4.05 7.22 1.84
C LEU A 80 -3.75 5.73 1.58
N LEU A 81 -2.49 5.32 1.48
CA LEU A 81 -2.12 3.91 1.28
C LEU A 81 -2.54 3.03 2.46
N GLN A 82 -2.37 3.52 3.69
CA GLN A 82 -2.85 2.82 4.89
C GLN A 82 -4.38 2.68 4.89
N ILE A 83 -5.10 3.74 4.49
CA ILE A 83 -6.57 3.70 4.38
C ILE A 83 -6.99 2.73 3.26
N ALA A 84 -6.31 2.75 2.11
CA ALA A 84 -6.60 1.83 1.00
C ALA A 84 -6.41 0.36 1.40
N ALA A 85 -5.35 0.05 2.15
CA ALA A 85 -5.12 -1.29 2.69
C ALA A 85 -6.25 -1.70 3.64
N ALA A 86 -6.57 -0.87 4.63
CA ALA A 86 -7.66 -1.16 5.59
C ALA A 86 -9.02 -1.35 4.90
N GLN A 87 -9.31 -0.57 3.86
CA GLN A 87 -10.55 -0.70 3.09
C GLN A 87 -10.59 -2.01 2.27
N ALA A 88 -9.44 -2.44 1.74
CA ALA A 88 -9.33 -3.72 1.04
C ALA A 88 -9.44 -4.91 1.99
N ASP A 89 -8.86 -4.80 3.19
CA ASP A 89 -8.99 -5.82 4.24
C ASP A 89 -10.46 -5.95 4.67
N LEU A 90 -11.18 -4.83 4.81
CA LEU A 90 -12.62 -4.83 5.07
C LEU A 90 -13.40 -5.54 3.95
N ALA A 91 -13.10 -5.21 2.69
CA ALA A 91 -13.74 -5.84 1.53
C ALA A 91 -13.49 -7.36 1.50
N THR A 92 -12.27 -7.79 1.88
CA THR A 92 -11.90 -9.21 1.99
C THR A 92 -12.76 -9.89 3.06
N ALA A 93 -12.82 -9.33 4.26
CA ALA A 93 -13.57 -9.90 5.38
C ALA A 93 -15.07 -10.02 5.07
N ILE A 94 -15.67 -9.02 4.43
CA ILE A 94 -17.07 -9.08 3.99
C ILE A 94 -17.26 -10.23 3.00
N SER A 95 -16.36 -10.35 2.02
CA SER A 95 -16.50 -11.37 0.98
C SER A 95 -16.35 -12.79 1.53
N GLU A 96 -15.40 -12.99 2.44
CA GLU A 96 -15.23 -14.28 3.13
C GLU A 96 -16.45 -14.63 3.98
N ALA A 97 -17.04 -13.65 4.68
CA ALA A 97 -18.25 -13.85 5.47
C ALA A 97 -19.44 -14.25 4.60
N GLU A 98 -19.71 -13.53 3.52
CA GLU A 98 -20.82 -13.84 2.59
C GLU A 98 -20.65 -15.22 1.95
N HIS A 99 -19.43 -15.56 1.51
CA HIS A 99 -19.14 -16.88 0.95
C HIS A 99 -19.34 -18.00 1.98
N ALA A 100 -18.97 -17.78 3.24
CA ALA A 100 -19.21 -18.73 4.31
C ALA A 100 -20.71 -18.92 4.58
N GLU A 101 -21.49 -17.84 4.60
CA GLU A 101 -22.94 -17.92 4.76
C GLU A 101 -23.63 -18.66 3.61
N GLU A 102 -23.24 -18.40 2.36
CA GLU A 102 -23.76 -19.08 1.19
C GLU A 102 -23.49 -20.60 1.27
N SER A 103 -22.27 -20.97 1.65
CA SER A 103 -21.87 -22.36 1.88
C SER A 103 -22.73 -23.04 2.95
N LEU A 104 -23.01 -22.35 4.06
CA LEU A 104 -23.89 -22.86 5.13
C LEU A 104 -25.34 -23.04 4.66
N ARG A 105 -25.88 -22.10 3.89
CA ARG A 105 -27.23 -22.22 3.32
C ARG A 105 -27.34 -23.45 2.43
N HIS A 106 -26.35 -23.71 1.59
CA HIS A 106 -26.33 -24.91 0.74
C HIS A 106 -26.35 -26.21 1.56
N LEU A 107 -25.56 -26.30 2.62
CA LEU A 107 -25.54 -27.47 3.50
C LEU A 107 -26.88 -27.67 4.24
N GLN A 108 -27.54 -26.59 4.66
CA GLN A 108 -28.86 -26.66 5.30
C GLN A 108 -29.93 -27.14 4.32
N THR A 109 -29.94 -26.62 3.10
CA THR A 109 -30.90 -27.07 2.08
C THR A 109 -30.70 -28.53 1.69
N ALA A 110 -29.44 -28.99 1.59
CA ALA A 110 -29.12 -30.38 1.25
C ALA A 110 -29.46 -31.40 2.35
N SER A 111 -29.46 -31.00 3.62
CA SER A 111 -29.83 -31.88 4.75
C SER A 111 -31.34 -31.94 5.03
N SER A 112 -32.12 -31.06 4.40
CA SER A 112 -33.58 -31.00 4.53
C SER A 112 -34.35 -31.84 3.49
N GLN A 113 -33.62 -32.51 2.58
CA GLN A 113 -34.15 -33.44 1.56
C GLN A 113 -33.86 -34.89 1.95
#